data_AF-A0A7K4CAR8-F1
#
_entry.id   AF-A0A7K4CAR8-F1
#
_cell.length_a   1.000
_cell.length_b   1.000
_cell.length_c   1.000
_cell.angle_alpha   90.00
_cell.angle_beta   90.00
_cell.angle_gamma   90.00
#
_symmetry.space_group_name_H-M   'P 1'
#
loop_
_entity.id
_entity.type
_entity.pdbx_description
1 polymer ?
#
loop_
_entity_poly.entity_id
_entity_poly.type
_entity_poly.pdbx_seq_one_letter_code
_entity_poly.pdbx_strand_id
1 'polypeptide(L)' 'FKRDGMMNQTTGMQYRQEILSRGNMDDGSVLLENFLERKPGAGALYRYIGINVTKASG' A
#
# COMPACT_ATOMS: atom_id res chain seq x y z
N PHE A 1 -2.06 -5.90 -4.88
CA PHE A 1 -1.20 -6.87 -5.61
C PHE A 1 -1.19 -8.27 -5.01
N LYS A 2 -0.45 -8.59 -3.92
CA LYS A 2 -0.43 -9.99 -3.39
C LYS A 2 -1.83 -10.55 -3.06
N ARG A 3 -2.75 -9.70 -2.57
CA ARG A 3 -4.15 -10.05 -2.28
C ARG A 3 -4.98 -10.27 -3.55
N ASP A 4 -4.87 -9.35 -4.51
CA ASP A 4 -5.80 -9.24 -5.65
C ASP A 4 -5.30 -9.97 -6.91
N GLY A 5 -4.05 -10.45 -6.90
CA GLY A 5 -3.32 -11.01 -8.03
C GLY A 5 -2.30 -10.02 -8.61
N MET A 6 -1.11 -10.51 -8.95
CA MET A 6 -0.03 -9.67 -9.51
C MET A 6 -0.37 -9.12 -10.89
N MET A 7 -1.16 -9.84 -11.69
CA MET A 7 -1.58 -9.45 -13.04
C MET A 7 -3.03 -8.93 -13.08
N ASN A 8 -3.60 -8.56 -11.93
CA ASN A 8 -4.95 -8.02 -11.89
C ASN A 8 -4.98 -6.64 -12.55
N GLN A 9 -5.65 -6.54 -13.70
CA GLN A 9 -5.71 -5.32 -14.49
C GLN A 9 -6.37 -4.16 -13.73
N THR A 10 -7.43 -4.43 -12.96
CA THR A 10 -8.11 -3.41 -12.16
C THR A 10 -7.17 -2.79 -11.14
N THR A 11 -6.42 -3.62 -10.39
CA THR A 11 -5.42 -3.14 -9.43
C THR A 11 -4.28 -2.38 -10.11
N GLY A 12 -3.83 -2.85 -11.27
CA GLY A 12 -2.79 -2.16 -12.05
C GLY A 12 -3.24 -0.77 -12.53
N MET A 13 -4.48 -0.65 -13.02
CA MET A 13 -5.05 0.62 -13.47
C MET A 13 -5.22 1.60 -12.31
N GLN A 14 -5.70 1.14 -11.16
CA GLN A 14 -5.79 1.96 -9.94
C GLN A 14 -4.41 2.47 -9.50
N TYR A 15 -3.39 1.60 -9.49
CA TYR A 15 -2.03 2.02 -9.13
C TYR A 15 -1.47 3.07 -10.11
N ARG A 16 -1.72 2.89 -11.41
CA ARG A 16 -1.34 3.89 -12.42
C ARG A 16 -2.02 5.23 -12.17
N GLN A 17 -3.32 5.24 -11.90
CA GLN A 17 -4.10 6.47 -11.73
C GLN A 17 -3.72 7.22 -10.45
N GLU A 18 -3.61 6.51 -9.33
CA GLU A 18 -3.42 7.14 -8.02
C GLU A 18 -1.96 7.42 -7.68
N ILE A 19 -1.01 6.67 -8.25
CA ILE A 19 0.43 6.85 -7.94
C ILE A 19 1.16 7.39 -9.16
N LEU A 20 1.27 6.59 -10.23
CA LEU A 20 2.22 6.88 -11.32
C LEU A 20 1.87 8.14 -12.12
N SER A 21 0.57 8.35 -12.36
CA SER A 21 0.09 9.49 -13.17
C SER A 21 0.13 10.81 -12.39
N ARG A 22 0.27 10.76 -11.06
CA ARG A 22 0.30 11.95 -10.19
C ARG A 22 1.67 12.61 -10.11
N GLY A 23 2.76 11.89 -10.39
CA GLY A 23 4.11 12.45 -10.33
C GLY A 23 4.42 13.10 -8.98
N ASN A 24 4.89 14.36 -8.98
CA ASN A 24 5.16 15.14 -7.76
C ASN A 24 4.06 16.16 -7.43
N MET A 25 2.81 15.89 -7.85
CA MET A 25 1.69 16.82 -7.65
C MET A 25 1.11 16.80 -6.23
N ASP A 26 1.40 15.76 -5.43
CA ASP A 26 0.92 15.58 -4.06
C ASP A 26 1.98 14.88 -3.18
N ASP A 27 1.79 14.92 -1.86
CA ASP A 27 2.61 14.18 -0.90
C ASP A 27 2.46 12.66 -1.11
N GLY A 28 3.58 11.94 -1.14
CA GLY A 28 3.58 10.49 -1.35
C GLY A 28 2.76 9.70 -0.32
N SER A 29 2.62 10.20 0.91
CA SER A 29 1.77 9.60 1.95
C SER A 29 0.28 9.70 1.61
N VAL A 30 -0.16 10.82 1.03
CA VAL A 30 -1.53 11.02 0.54
C VAL A 30 -1.82 10.10 -0.64
N LEU A 31 -0.90 10.02 -1.61
CA LEU A 31 -1.03 9.13 -2.77
C LEU A 31 -1.17 7.66 -2.34
N LEU A 32 -0.35 7.23 -1.37
CA LEU A 32 -0.42 5.89 -0.82
C LEU A 32 -1.72 5.63 -0.06
N GLU A 33 -2.22 6.59 0.72
CA GLU A 33 -3.48 6.45 1.44
C GLU A 33 -4.67 6.32 0.47
N ASN A 34 -4.70 7.11 -0.60
CA ASN A 34 -5.71 7.01 -1.65
C ASN A 34 -5.70 5.63 -2.33
N PHE A 35 -4.53 5.13 -2.71
CA PHE A 35 -4.41 3.82 -3.35
C PHE A 35 -4.75 2.65 -2.40
N LEU A 36 -4.43 2.79 -1.10
CA LEU A 36 -4.67 1.73 -0.11
C LEU A 36 -6.07 1.78 0.51
N GLU A 37 -6.81 2.88 0.32
CA GLU A 37 -8.08 3.22 0.98
C GLU A 37 -7.99 3.20 2.52
N ARG A 38 -6.78 3.40 3.05
CA ARG A 38 -6.48 3.45 4.47
C ARG A 38 -5.09 4.01 4.69
N LYS A 39 -4.86 4.53 5.90
CA LYS A 39 -3.52 4.96 6.32
C LYS A 39 -2.47 3.84 6.12
N PRO A 40 -1.34 4.13 5.43
CA PRO A 40 -0.25 3.18 5.30
C PRO A 40 0.38 2.88 6.67
N GLY A 41 0.89 1.67 6.85
CA GLY A 41 1.51 1.24 8.09
C GLY A 41 2.60 0.21 7.88
N ALA A 42 3.51 0.09 8.84
CA ALA A 42 4.72 -0.74 8.75
C ALA A 42 4.45 -2.26 8.82
N GLY A 43 3.22 -2.70 9.12
CA GLY A 43 2.93 -4.13 9.32
C GLY A 43 3.26 -5.02 8.11
N ALA A 44 3.09 -4.52 6.88
CA ALA A 44 3.48 -5.28 5.68
C ALA A 44 5.01 -5.40 5.54
N LEU A 45 5.75 -4.36 5.90
CA LEU A 45 7.21 -4.37 5.94
C LEU A 45 7.71 -5.34 7.01
N TYR A 46 7.18 -5.27 8.23
CA TYR A 46 7.57 -6.14 9.34
C TYR A 46 7.40 -7.61 9.00
N ARG A 47 6.26 -8.01 8.43
CA ARG A 47 6.06 -9.38 7.95
C ARG A 47 7.07 -9.79 6.87
N TYR A 48 7.45 -8.86 5.99
CA TYR A 48 8.43 -9.14 4.94
C TYR A 48 9.85 -9.35 5.50
N ILE A 49 10.25 -8.59 6.52
CA ILE A 49 11.57 -8.69 7.16
C ILE A 49 11.60 -9.67 8.35
N GLY A 50 10.53 -10.43 8.59
CA GLY A 50 10.47 -11.45 9.64
C GLY A 50 10.22 -10.93 11.06
N ILE A 51 9.83 -9.66 11.22
CA ILE A 51 9.41 -9.10 12.51
C ILE A 51 7.93 -9.44 12.75
N ASN A 52 7.68 -10.33 13.71
CA ASN A 52 6.33 -10.63 14.19
C ASN A 52 5.96 -9.64 15.29
N VAL A 53 5.11 -8.67 14.96
CA VAL A 53 4.54 -7.77 15.99
C VAL A 53 3.49 -8.56 16.76
N THR A 54 3.90 -9.19 17.86
CA THR A 54 2.97 -9.73 18.86
C THR A 54 2.22 -8.54 19.45
N LYS A 55 0.89 -8.52 19.25
CA LYS A 55 0.03 -7.55 19.91
C LYS A 55 0.20 -7.76 21.41
N ALA A 56 0.73 -6.78 22.14
CA ALA A 56 0.68 -6.82 23.59
C ALA A 56 -0.80 -6.84 23.99
N SER A 57 -1.27 -7.97 24.50
CA SER A 57 -2.55 -8.08 25.17
C SER A 57 -2.45 -7.24 26.44
N GLY A 58 -3.06 -6.05 26.40
CA GLY A 58 -3.41 -5.31 27.61
C GLY A 58 -4.76 -5.76 28.13
#